data_AF-A0A7U6KJ87-F1
#
_entry.id   AF-A0A7U6KJ87-F1
#
_cell.length_a   1.000
_cell.length_b   1.000
_cell.length_c   1.000
_cell.angle_alpha   90.00
_cell.angle_beta   90.00
_cell.angle_gamma   90.00
#
_symmetry.space_group_name_H-M   'P 1'
#
loop_
_entity.id
_entity.type
_entity.pdbx_description
1 polymer ?
#
loop_
_entity_poly.entity_id
_entity_poly.type
_entity_poly.pdbx_seq_one_letter_code
_entity_poly.pdbx_strand_id
1 'polypeptide(L)'
;MIWNYAVEDIVKGYAKEGENYTCTMCQKVFQMGHIYEIDGKLYDAYGAVKEHTKKEHGMTVDYLLGENLSLTGISEVQQQILKLMSEGKSDKEISAAVGIAASTVRNHRFKLREKEKQAKLFLALMESLEEKTNSDIAMTDAGEIKELHTSATMIDDRYGITEKDREKTIKTYMDENGALKQFPAKEKKKIILLSEIMKNFKRNVSYTEAEVNKVLKRIYEADYPTIRRALIEYGFMDRSNDCQIYRVKE
;
A
#
# COMPACT_ATOMS: atom_id res chain seq x y z
N MET A 1 7.06 -1.26 -4.94
CA MET A 1 6.33 -0.22 -4.19
C MET A 1 7.20 1.02 -4.08
N ILE A 2 6.64 2.21 -3.88
CA ILE A 2 7.43 3.46 -3.86
C ILE A 2 8.51 3.47 -2.76
N TRP A 3 8.30 2.77 -1.64
CA TRP A 3 9.27 2.64 -0.55
C TRP A 3 10.48 1.74 -0.85
N ASN A 4 10.50 1.05 -1.99
CA ASN A 4 11.64 0.24 -2.40
C ASN A 4 12.77 1.10 -3.01
N TYR A 5 12.51 2.38 -3.29
CA TYR A 5 13.49 3.30 -3.82
C TYR A 5 14.23 4.04 -2.71
N ALA A 6 15.47 4.46 -3.01
CA ALA A 6 16.20 5.36 -2.15
C ALA A 6 15.43 6.68 -1.94
N VAL A 7 15.60 7.29 -0.77
CA VAL A 7 14.89 8.53 -0.39
C VAL A 7 15.12 9.63 -1.43
N GLU A 8 16.34 9.75 -1.95
CA GLU A 8 16.69 10.74 -2.96
C GLU A 8 15.91 10.57 -4.26
N ASP A 9 15.62 9.34 -4.65
CA ASP A 9 14.91 9.01 -5.89
C ASP A 9 13.40 9.15 -5.72
N ILE A 10 12.86 8.82 -4.54
CA ILE A 10 11.49 9.16 -4.17
C ILE A 10 11.31 10.68 -4.25
N VAL A 11 12.20 11.46 -3.63
CA VAL A 11 12.12 12.94 -3.63
C VAL A 11 12.17 13.51 -5.06
N LYS A 12 13.00 12.96 -5.95
CA LYS A 12 13.05 13.37 -7.37
C LYS A 12 11.82 12.91 -8.19
N GLY A 13 11.14 11.87 -7.74
CA GLY A 13 10.01 11.22 -8.44
C GLY A 13 10.42 10.16 -9.48
N TYR A 14 11.72 9.86 -9.60
CA TYR A 14 12.23 8.86 -10.54
C TYR A 14 13.56 8.27 -10.06
N ALA A 15 13.81 7.01 -10.43
CA ALA A 15 15.05 6.29 -10.20
C ALA A 15 15.71 5.93 -11.53
N LYS A 16 17.03 5.76 -11.53
CA LYS A 16 17.79 5.27 -12.69
C LYS A 16 18.32 3.87 -12.41
N GLU A 17 17.94 2.92 -13.26
CA GLU A 17 18.33 1.51 -13.16
C GLU A 17 18.90 1.07 -14.50
N GLY A 18 20.22 0.91 -14.58
CA GLY A 18 20.92 0.61 -15.84
C GLY A 18 20.67 1.68 -16.90
N GLU A 19 20.03 1.28 -18.00
CA GLU A 19 19.67 2.14 -19.15
C GLU A 19 18.24 2.67 -19.08
N ASN A 20 17.57 2.54 -17.94
CA ASN A 20 16.18 2.95 -17.76
C ASN A 20 16.04 4.04 -16.70
N TYR A 21 15.15 4.98 -16.96
CA TYR A 21 14.57 5.86 -15.96
C TYR A 21 13.16 5.39 -15.62
N THR A 22 12.89 5.12 -14.35
CA THR A 22 11.60 4.61 -13.88
C THR A 22 10.95 5.63 -12.97
N CYS A 23 9.69 5.99 -13.24
CA CYS A 23 8.92 6.82 -12.32
C CYS A 23 8.63 6.02 -11.02
N THR A 24 9.00 6.58 -9.87
CA THR A 24 8.85 5.88 -8.58
C THR A 24 7.38 5.73 -8.15
N MET A 25 6.48 6.57 -8.71
CA MET A 25 5.07 6.65 -8.35
C MET A 25 4.20 5.69 -9.17
N CYS A 26 4.32 5.72 -10.51
CA CYS A 26 3.49 4.88 -11.40
C CYS A 26 4.25 3.78 -12.14
N GLN A 27 5.55 3.61 -11.88
CA GLN A 27 6.39 2.57 -12.47
C GLN A 27 6.56 2.66 -14.00
N LYS A 28 6.19 3.78 -14.62
CA LYS A 28 6.41 4.00 -16.05
C LYS A 28 7.91 4.10 -16.34
N VAL A 29 8.36 3.34 -17.34
CA VAL A 29 9.76 3.21 -17.72
C VAL A 29 10.06 4.03 -18.98
N PHE A 30 11.19 4.73 -18.96
CA PHE A 30 11.75 5.50 -20.05
C PHE A 30 13.17 5.00 -20.34
N GLN A 31 13.31 4.22 -21.40
CA GLN A 31 14.57 3.65 -21.86
C GLN A 31 15.44 4.70 -22.57
N MET A 32 16.73 4.73 -22.22
CA MET A 32 17.76 5.56 -22.87
C MET A 32 17.93 5.18 -24.34
N GLY A 33 18.34 6.14 -25.17
CA GLY A 33 18.46 5.95 -26.63
C GLY A 33 17.14 6.11 -27.40
N HIS A 34 16.00 6.17 -26.71
CA HIS A 34 14.72 6.53 -27.31
C HIS A 34 14.41 8.02 -27.13
N ILE A 35 13.64 8.57 -28.07
CA ILE A 35 13.07 9.91 -28.01
C ILE A 35 11.58 9.79 -27.74
N TYR A 36 11.10 10.56 -26.78
CA TYR A 36 9.72 10.58 -26.33
C TYR A 36 9.08 11.91 -26.71
N GLU A 37 7.91 11.85 -27.34
CA GLU A 37 7.11 13.03 -27.63
C GLU A 37 6.07 13.24 -26.53
N ILE A 38 6.10 14.41 -25.88
CA ILE A 38 5.15 14.81 -24.84
C ILE A 38 4.69 16.23 -25.16
N ASP A 39 3.39 16.42 -25.41
CA ASP A 39 2.75 17.67 -25.83
C ASP A 39 3.48 18.37 -27.00
N GLY A 40 3.85 17.61 -28.03
CA GLY A 40 4.50 18.13 -29.22
C GLY A 40 5.97 18.55 -29.02
N LYS A 41 6.57 18.24 -27.86
CA LYS A 41 8.00 18.43 -27.60
C LYS A 41 8.71 17.08 -27.50
N LEU A 42 9.91 17.01 -28.07
CA LEU A 42 10.75 15.82 -28.07
C LEU A 42 11.73 15.88 -26.89
N TYR A 43 11.77 14.81 -26.11
CA TYR A 43 12.64 14.65 -24.95
C TYR A 43 13.46 13.36 -25.07
N ASP A 44 14.69 13.36 -24.55
CA ASP A 44 15.39 12.12 -24.24
C ASP A 44 14.76 11.43 -23.02
N ALA A 45 15.18 10.21 -22.69
CA ALA A 45 14.61 9.45 -21.58
C ALA A 45 14.64 10.21 -20.23
N TYR A 46 15.71 10.96 -19.96
CA TYR A 46 15.86 11.76 -18.75
C TYR A 46 14.89 12.95 -18.72
N GLY A 47 14.75 13.68 -19.82
CA GLY A 47 13.78 14.75 -19.96
C GLY A 47 12.35 14.23 -19.89
N ALA A 48 12.09 13.09 -20.52
CA ALA A 48 10.78 12.46 -20.58
C ALA A 48 10.28 12.05 -19.20
N VAL A 49 11.13 11.41 -18.38
CA VAL A 49 10.73 11.03 -17.02
C VAL A 49 10.46 12.27 -16.15
N LYS A 50 11.25 13.34 -16.28
CA LYS A 50 11.04 14.58 -15.52
C LYS A 50 9.80 15.35 -15.94
N GLU A 51 9.48 15.33 -17.22
CA GLU A 51 8.27 15.94 -17.74
C GLU A 51 7.04 15.14 -17.31
N HIS A 52 7.14 13.81 -17.39
CA HIS A 52 6.10 12.89 -16.92
C HIS A 52 5.82 13.05 -15.42
N THR A 53 6.84 13.07 -14.57
CA THR A 53 6.63 13.20 -13.11
C THR A 53 5.92 14.51 -12.77
N LYS A 54 6.34 15.62 -13.39
CA LYS A 54 5.70 16.93 -13.18
C LYS A 54 4.26 16.98 -13.65
N LYS A 55 3.94 16.37 -14.79
CA LYS A 55 2.60 16.44 -15.39
C LYS A 55 1.59 15.51 -14.75
N GLU A 56 1.98 14.25 -14.58
CA GLU A 56 1.06 13.22 -14.10
C GLU A 56 0.94 13.24 -12.57
N HIS A 57 2.01 13.61 -11.85
CA HIS A 57 2.07 13.48 -10.40
C HIS A 57 2.34 14.79 -9.65
N GLY A 58 2.74 15.86 -10.36
CA GLY A 58 3.07 17.14 -9.74
C GLY A 58 4.38 17.09 -8.95
N MET A 59 4.41 17.75 -7.78
CA MET A 59 5.54 17.64 -6.86
C MET A 59 5.37 16.42 -5.95
N THR A 60 6.48 15.75 -5.61
CA THR A 60 6.47 14.58 -4.73
C THR A 60 5.76 14.81 -3.40
N VAL A 61 5.88 16.01 -2.82
CA VAL A 61 5.19 16.36 -1.58
C VAL A 61 3.66 16.34 -1.75
N ASP A 62 3.15 16.86 -2.87
CA ASP A 62 1.72 16.90 -3.14
C ASP A 62 1.18 15.50 -3.46
N TYR A 63 1.96 14.71 -4.19
CA TYR A 63 1.68 13.30 -4.43
C TYR A 63 1.57 12.52 -3.11
N LEU A 64 2.61 12.55 -2.27
CA LEU A 64 2.63 11.82 -0.99
C LEU A 64 1.56 12.32 0.00
N LEU A 65 1.20 13.61 -0.05
CA LEU A 65 0.10 14.15 0.75
C LEU A 65 -1.28 13.85 0.17
N GLY A 66 -1.39 13.41 -1.09
CA GLY A 66 -2.64 12.95 -1.70
C GLY A 66 -2.89 11.44 -1.54
N GLU A 67 -1.84 10.67 -1.25
CA GLU A 67 -1.89 9.23 -1.04
C GLU A 67 -2.54 8.83 0.31
N ASN A 68 -2.80 7.53 0.47
CA ASN A 68 -3.38 6.99 1.70
C ASN A 68 -2.48 7.26 2.92
N LEU A 69 -3.07 7.76 4.02
CA LEU A 69 -2.40 8.03 5.30
C LEU A 69 -1.65 6.81 5.85
N SER A 70 -2.10 5.60 5.53
CA SER A 70 -1.46 4.34 5.91
C SER A 70 -0.02 4.24 5.42
N LEU A 71 0.34 4.89 4.30
CA LEU A 71 1.68 4.83 3.71
C LEU A 71 2.70 5.70 4.43
N THR A 72 2.27 6.83 5.00
CA THR A 72 3.17 7.83 5.61
C THR A 72 3.13 7.79 7.14
N GLY A 73 2.12 7.14 7.71
CA GLY A 73 1.94 7.03 9.16
C GLY A 73 1.74 8.39 9.85
N ILE A 74 1.24 9.39 9.12
CA ILE A 74 0.83 10.68 9.67
C ILE A 74 -0.69 10.67 9.92
N SER A 75 -1.18 11.50 10.84
CA SER A 75 -2.62 11.66 11.05
C SER A 75 -3.25 12.62 10.03
N GLU A 76 -4.58 12.58 9.88
CA GLU A 76 -5.34 13.52 9.04
C GLU A 76 -5.00 14.99 9.35
N VAL A 77 -4.92 15.34 10.64
CA VAL A 77 -4.57 16.69 11.07
C VAL A 77 -3.14 17.06 10.65
N GLN A 78 -2.19 16.11 10.76
CA GLN A 78 -0.81 16.35 10.31
C GLN A 78 -0.73 16.53 8.79
N GLN A 79 -1.48 15.75 8.03
CA GLN A 79 -1.57 15.87 6.56
C GLN A 79 -2.11 17.24 6.14
N GLN A 80 -3.19 17.71 6.76
CA GLN A 80 -3.75 19.05 6.51
C GLN A 80 -2.74 20.17 6.79
N ILE A 81 -2.04 20.09 7.93
CA ILE A 81 -0.99 21.05 8.30
C ILE A 81 0.14 21.02 7.27
N LEU A 82 0.63 19.84 6.89
CA LEU A 82 1.73 19.68 5.93
C LEU A 82 1.36 20.19 4.53
N LYS A 83 0.09 20.02 4.10
CA LYS A 83 -0.42 20.57 2.84
C LYS A 83 -0.41 22.09 2.83
N LEU A 84 -0.94 22.72 3.88
CA LEU A 84 -0.90 24.19 3.98
C LEU A 84 0.54 24.70 4.10
N MET A 85 1.46 23.92 4.69
CA MET A 85 2.89 24.23 4.70
C MET A 85 3.53 24.14 3.32
N SER A 86 3.18 23.14 2.49
CA SER A 86 3.70 23.04 1.11
C SER A 86 3.22 24.20 0.23
N GLU A 87 2.02 24.71 0.50
CA GLU A 87 1.47 25.93 -0.10
C GLU A 87 2.12 27.24 0.40
N GLY A 88 3.04 27.16 1.37
CA GLY A 88 3.76 28.32 1.91
C GLY A 88 2.97 29.16 2.92
N LYS A 89 1.88 28.63 3.50
CA LYS A 89 1.06 29.34 4.50
C LYS A 89 1.81 29.57 5.81
N SER A 90 1.54 30.73 6.42
CA SER A 90 2.04 31.08 7.76
C SER A 90 1.30 30.32 8.86
N ASP A 91 1.90 30.25 10.06
CA ASP A 91 1.27 29.56 11.21
C ASP A 91 -0.08 30.15 11.60
N LYS A 92 -0.30 31.44 11.35
CA LYS A 92 -1.60 32.11 11.59
C LYS A 92 -2.65 31.65 10.58
N GLU A 93 -2.28 31.56 9.31
CA GLU A 93 -3.18 31.08 8.25
C GLU A 93 -3.52 29.59 8.45
N ILE A 94 -2.52 28.77 8.80
CA ILE A 94 -2.72 27.35 9.10
C ILE A 94 -3.64 27.18 10.31
N SER A 95 -3.40 27.96 11.37
CA SER A 95 -4.24 27.98 12.58
C SER A 95 -5.70 28.27 12.24
N ALA A 96 -5.95 29.29 11.40
CA ALA A 96 -7.29 29.66 10.98
C ALA A 96 -7.96 28.60 10.08
N ALA A 97 -7.21 28.02 9.15
CA ALA A 97 -7.75 27.03 8.21
C ALA A 97 -8.07 25.68 8.86
N VAL A 98 -7.24 25.22 9.80
CA VAL A 98 -7.41 23.92 10.49
C VAL A 98 -8.28 24.05 11.74
N GLY A 99 -8.45 25.26 12.28
CA GLY A 99 -9.24 25.49 13.50
C GLY A 99 -8.51 25.12 14.79
N ILE A 100 -7.18 25.20 14.82
CA ILE A 100 -6.33 24.93 15.99
C ILE A 100 -5.52 26.17 16.38
N ALA A 101 -5.06 26.25 17.63
CA ALA A 101 -4.21 27.37 18.06
C ALA A 101 -2.87 27.41 17.32
N ALA A 102 -2.36 28.61 17.02
CA ALA A 102 -1.05 28.79 16.38
C ALA A 102 0.13 28.22 17.20
N SER A 103 -0.01 28.09 18.53
CA SER A 103 0.93 27.35 19.38
C SER A 103 0.91 25.84 19.08
N THR A 104 -0.27 25.28 18.83
CA THR A 104 -0.46 23.87 18.43
C THR A 104 0.15 23.59 17.07
N VAL A 105 0.01 24.50 16.09
CA VAL A 105 0.68 24.40 14.77
C VAL A 105 2.20 24.32 14.93
N ARG A 106 2.79 25.22 15.73
CA ARG A 106 4.24 25.20 16.02
C ARG A 106 4.69 23.90 16.68
N ASN A 107 3.90 23.40 17.63
CA ASN A 107 4.18 22.12 18.28
C ASN A 107 4.14 20.95 17.27
N HIS A 108 3.16 20.93 16.34
CA HIS A 108 3.13 19.94 15.27
C HIS A 108 4.37 20.00 14.39
N ARG A 109 4.78 21.19 13.93
CA ARG A 109 6.03 21.36 13.16
C ARG A 109 7.24 20.80 13.88
N PHE A 110 7.38 21.13 15.17
CA PHE A 110 8.47 20.62 16.00
C PHE A 110 8.46 19.10 16.10
N LYS A 111 7.30 18.50 16.45
CA LYS A 111 7.17 17.03 16.56
C LYS A 111 7.41 16.31 15.23
N LEU A 112 6.97 16.88 14.11
CA LEU A 112 7.21 16.32 12.78
C LEU A 112 8.72 16.33 12.43
N ARG A 113 9.43 17.41 12.75
CA ARG A 113 10.89 17.48 12.60
C ARG A 113 11.63 16.49 13.50
N GLU A 114 11.18 16.29 14.72
CA GLU A 114 11.75 15.26 15.60
C GLU A 114 11.46 13.85 15.06
N LYS A 115 10.25 13.59 14.55
CA LYS A 115 9.91 12.32 13.89
C LYS A 115 10.76 12.09 12.64
N GLU A 116 11.05 13.11 11.83
CA GLU A 116 11.96 13.02 10.68
C GLU A 116 13.36 12.56 11.11
N LYS A 117 13.93 13.15 12.18
CA LYS A 117 15.23 12.73 12.72
C LYS A 117 15.19 11.30 13.25
N GLN A 118 14.15 10.94 13.99
CA GLN A 118 13.96 9.59 14.52
C GLN A 118 13.83 8.57 13.41
N ALA A 119 13.06 8.86 12.36
CA ALA A 119 12.93 8.00 11.19
C ALA A 119 14.26 7.79 10.49
N LYS A 120 15.06 8.84 10.31
CA LYS A 120 16.41 8.73 9.73
C LYS A 120 17.32 7.82 10.55
N LEU A 121 17.37 7.99 11.87
CA LEU A 121 18.17 7.15 12.75
C LEU A 121 17.65 5.70 12.79
N PHE A 122 16.33 5.53 12.74
CA PHE A 122 15.70 4.22 12.70
C PHE A 122 16.05 3.46 11.41
N LEU A 123 15.94 4.10 10.26
CA LEU A 123 16.35 3.48 8.97
C LEU A 123 17.80 3.04 9.00
N ALA A 124 18.71 3.90 9.48
CA ALA A 124 20.12 3.55 9.62
C ALA A 124 20.36 2.38 10.60
N LEU A 125 19.58 2.30 11.69
CA LEU A 125 19.65 1.18 12.63
C LEU A 125 19.20 -0.13 11.97
N MET A 126 18.12 -0.11 11.18
CA MET A 126 17.59 -1.30 10.51
C MET A 126 18.60 -1.83 9.48
N GLU A 127 19.12 -0.95 8.62
CA GLU A 127 20.13 -1.29 7.62
C GLU A 127 21.41 -1.86 8.28
N SER A 128 21.91 -1.21 9.33
CA SER A 128 23.07 -1.70 10.10
C SER A 128 22.81 -3.05 10.77
N LEU A 129 21.58 -3.31 11.19
CA LEU A 129 21.20 -4.58 11.80
C LEU A 129 21.23 -5.70 10.76
N GLU A 130 20.65 -5.48 9.57
CA GLU A 130 20.66 -6.44 8.46
C GLU A 130 22.08 -6.75 7.98
N GLU A 131 22.94 -5.74 7.86
CA GLU A 131 24.36 -5.94 7.54
C GLU A 131 25.05 -6.82 8.59
N LYS A 132 24.77 -6.56 9.88
CA LYS A 132 25.39 -7.29 10.98
C LYS A 132 24.89 -8.73 11.09
N THR A 133 23.61 -8.98 10.81
CA THR A 133 22.99 -10.31 10.85
C THR A 133 23.16 -11.08 9.54
N ASN A 134 23.55 -10.41 8.45
CA ASN A 134 23.56 -10.93 7.09
C ASN A 134 22.22 -11.61 6.72
N SER A 135 21.14 -11.01 7.20
CA SER A 135 19.79 -11.56 7.22
C SER A 135 18.80 -10.41 7.27
N ASP A 136 17.85 -10.41 6.33
CA ASP A 136 16.71 -9.49 6.34
C ASP A 136 15.91 -9.66 7.65
N ILE A 137 15.45 -8.55 8.24
CA ILE A 137 14.65 -8.54 9.47
C ILE A 137 13.29 -9.24 9.27
N ALA A 138 12.78 -9.29 8.03
CA ALA A 138 11.61 -10.08 7.68
C ALA A 138 11.85 -11.59 7.78
N MET A 139 13.11 -12.03 7.84
CA MET A 139 13.48 -13.44 7.91
C MET A 139 13.52 -13.93 9.36
N THR A 140 12.54 -14.74 9.74
CA THR A 140 12.44 -15.33 11.09
C THR A 140 12.75 -16.83 11.07
N ASP A 141 12.94 -17.46 12.24
CA ASP A 141 13.04 -18.93 12.37
C ASP A 141 11.82 -19.67 11.79
N ALA A 142 10.68 -18.97 11.70
CA ALA A 142 9.44 -19.47 11.13
C ALA A 142 9.32 -19.22 9.61
N GLY A 143 10.32 -18.62 8.97
CA GLY A 143 10.36 -18.25 7.55
C GLY A 143 10.25 -16.74 7.33
N GLU A 144 10.24 -16.33 6.06
CA GLU A 144 10.06 -14.95 5.63
C GLU A 144 8.64 -14.44 5.95
N ILE A 145 8.55 -13.28 6.58
CA ILE A 145 7.30 -12.53 6.78
C ILE A 145 6.95 -11.87 5.45
N LYS A 146 5.97 -12.42 4.73
CA LYS A 146 5.50 -11.81 3.48
C LYS A 146 4.62 -10.60 3.75
N GLU A 147 4.89 -9.50 3.04
CA GLU A 147 3.97 -8.35 2.98
C GLU A 147 2.67 -8.76 2.28
N LEU A 148 1.54 -8.66 2.99
CA LEU A 148 0.22 -8.98 2.44
C LEU A 148 -0.49 -7.69 2.02
N HIS A 149 -0.66 -7.53 0.70
CA HIS A 149 -1.63 -6.70 -0.01
C HIS A 149 -1.84 -5.25 0.49
N THR A 150 -1.50 -4.29 -0.38
CA THR A 150 -1.57 -2.84 -0.17
C THR A 150 -2.96 -2.27 0.15
N SER A 151 -4.03 -3.03 -0.12
CA SER A 151 -5.42 -2.56 0.00
C SER A 151 -6.00 -2.58 1.42
N ALA A 152 -5.23 -3.02 2.42
CA ALA A 152 -5.74 -3.23 3.76
C ALA A 152 -5.93 -1.90 4.52
N THR A 153 -7.19 -1.59 4.81
CA THR A 153 -7.64 -0.38 5.53
C THR A 153 -7.22 -0.33 7.01
N MET A 154 -6.59 -1.38 7.55
CA MET A 154 -6.19 -1.49 8.96
C MET A 154 -4.78 -2.12 9.08
N ILE A 155 -3.82 -1.35 9.60
CA ILE A 155 -2.48 -1.81 9.99
C ILE A 155 -2.59 -2.27 11.46
N ASP A 156 -2.66 -3.57 11.72
CA ASP A 156 -2.82 -4.19 13.05
C ASP A 156 -1.99 -5.48 13.14
N ASP A 157 -1.94 -6.17 14.29
CA ASP A 157 -1.22 -7.42 14.69
C ASP A 157 -1.41 -8.65 13.75
N ARG A 158 -1.98 -8.45 12.56
CA ARG A 158 -2.31 -9.44 11.54
C ARG A 158 -1.18 -9.65 10.54
N TYR A 159 -0.19 -8.74 10.49
CA TYR A 159 1.04 -8.86 9.69
C TYR A 159 2.09 -9.64 10.48
N GLY A 160 2.74 -10.62 9.84
CA GLY A 160 3.51 -11.67 10.52
C GLY A 160 3.02 -13.09 10.21
N ILE A 161 2.29 -13.27 9.11
CA ILE A 161 1.97 -14.59 8.56
C ILE A 161 3.19 -15.08 7.79
N THR A 162 3.84 -16.13 8.27
CA THR A 162 4.90 -16.82 7.53
C THR A 162 4.31 -17.88 6.60
N GLU A 163 5.09 -18.36 5.64
CA GLU A 163 4.64 -19.47 4.77
C GLU A 163 4.32 -20.73 5.59
N LYS A 164 5.03 -20.99 6.69
CA LYS A 164 4.72 -22.09 7.61
C LYS A 164 3.35 -21.92 8.27
N ASP A 165 3.01 -20.72 8.73
CA ASP A 165 1.68 -20.42 9.30
C ASP A 165 0.57 -20.60 8.27
N ARG A 166 0.85 -20.18 7.03
CA ARG A 166 -0.04 -20.31 5.88
C ARG A 166 -0.32 -21.76 5.53
N GLU A 167 0.71 -22.56 5.32
CA GLU A 167 0.60 -23.99 5.03
C GLU A 167 -0.14 -24.74 6.15
N LYS A 168 0.23 -24.48 7.41
CA LYS A 168 -0.41 -25.11 8.56
C LYS A 168 -1.89 -24.76 8.63
N THR A 169 -2.24 -23.50 8.38
CA THR A 169 -3.64 -23.04 8.39
C THR A 169 -4.42 -23.66 7.23
N ILE A 170 -3.89 -23.68 6.01
CA ILE A 170 -4.55 -24.30 4.85
C ILE A 170 -4.77 -25.80 5.10
N LYS A 171 -3.75 -26.53 5.55
CA LYS A 171 -3.87 -27.97 5.89
C LYS A 171 -4.92 -28.24 6.97
N THR A 172 -5.05 -27.33 7.94
CA THR A 172 -6.01 -27.48 9.05
C THR A 172 -7.44 -27.23 8.59
N TYR A 173 -7.68 -26.17 7.80
CA TYR A 173 -9.03 -25.65 7.54
C TYR A 173 -9.55 -25.92 6.13
N MET A 174 -8.72 -26.37 5.20
CA MET A 174 -9.11 -26.75 3.84
C MET A 174 -8.84 -28.23 3.58
N ASP A 175 -9.53 -28.79 2.59
CA ASP A 175 -9.27 -30.11 2.05
C ASP A 175 -8.37 -30.04 0.80
N GLU A 176 -8.04 -31.21 0.24
CA GLU A 176 -7.18 -31.34 -0.94
C GLU A 176 -7.83 -30.76 -2.21
N ASN A 177 -9.15 -30.59 -2.23
CA ASN A 177 -9.91 -30.02 -3.34
C ASN A 177 -10.10 -28.50 -3.22
N GLY A 178 -9.57 -27.90 -2.14
CA GLY A 178 -9.70 -26.47 -1.87
C GLY A 178 -11.05 -26.06 -1.26
N ALA A 179 -11.85 -27.02 -0.78
CA ALA A 179 -13.05 -26.73 0.01
C ALA A 179 -12.70 -26.54 1.48
N LEU A 180 -13.47 -25.69 2.15
CA LEU A 180 -13.25 -25.21 3.49
C LEU A 180 -14.03 -26.10 4.47
N LYS A 181 -13.33 -26.66 5.47
CA LYS A 181 -13.92 -27.52 6.51
C LYS A 181 -14.67 -26.67 7.53
N GLN A 182 -14.06 -25.58 7.96
CA GLN A 182 -14.62 -24.66 8.95
C GLN A 182 -14.02 -23.26 8.78
N PHE A 183 -14.85 -22.22 8.88
CA PHE A 183 -14.36 -20.85 8.90
C PHE A 183 -13.80 -20.49 10.29
N PRO A 184 -12.52 -20.06 10.41
CA PRO A 184 -11.87 -19.85 11.69
C PRO A 184 -12.35 -18.56 12.40
N ALA A 185 -12.38 -18.59 13.73
CA ALA A 185 -12.71 -17.41 14.54
C ALA A 185 -11.56 -16.40 14.65
N LYS A 186 -10.29 -16.85 14.57
CA LYS A 186 -9.11 -15.98 14.72
C LYS A 186 -8.82 -15.18 13.45
N GLU A 187 -8.67 -13.87 13.60
CA GLU A 187 -8.43 -12.88 12.53
C GLU A 187 -7.26 -13.25 11.60
N LYS A 188 -6.09 -13.59 12.16
CA LYS A 188 -4.90 -14.02 11.38
C LYS A 188 -5.21 -15.19 10.44
N LYS A 189 -5.99 -16.17 10.91
CA LYS A 189 -6.35 -17.36 10.12
C LYS A 189 -7.39 -17.04 9.05
N LYS A 190 -8.33 -16.12 9.32
CA LYS A 190 -9.30 -15.66 8.32
C LYS A 190 -8.58 -15.02 7.13
N ILE A 191 -7.61 -14.14 7.37
CA ILE A 191 -6.84 -13.48 6.30
C ILE A 191 -6.12 -14.50 5.41
N ILE A 192 -5.49 -15.51 6.01
CA ILE A 192 -4.83 -16.59 5.26
C ILE A 192 -5.82 -17.30 4.33
N LEU A 193 -6.99 -17.68 4.84
CA LEU A 193 -7.98 -18.39 4.05
C LEU A 193 -8.63 -17.50 3.00
N LEU A 194 -8.95 -16.25 3.32
CA LEU A 194 -9.49 -15.28 2.35
C LEU A 194 -8.49 -15.03 1.23
N SER A 195 -7.20 -14.91 1.54
CA SER A 195 -6.10 -14.83 0.56
C SER A 195 -6.08 -16.05 -0.38
N GLU A 196 -6.26 -17.27 0.15
CA GLU A 196 -6.32 -18.48 -0.68
C GLU A 196 -7.57 -18.49 -1.56
N ILE A 197 -8.73 -18.13 -1.01
CA ILE A 197 -10.01 -18.06 -1.73
C ILE A 197 -9.92 -17.07 -2.89
N MET A 198 -9.23 -15.94 -2.70
CA MET A 198 -9.08 -14.90 -3.72
C MET A 198 -8.39 -15.37 -4.99
N LYS A 199 -7.60 -16.45 -4.96
CA LYS A 199 -7.03 -17.06 -6.18
C LYS A 199 -8.09 -17.56 -7.16
N ASN A 200 -9.33 -17.75 -6.71
CA ASN A 200 -10.46 -18.13 -7.56
C ASN A 200 -11.08 -16.94 -8.31
N PHE A 201 -10.68 -15.71 -7.98
CA PHE A 201 -11.20 -14.49 -8.60
C PHE A 201 -10.11 -13.79 -9.42
N LYS A 202 -10.42 -13.50 -10.69
CA LYS A 202 -9.56 -12.70 -11.56
C LYS A 202 -9.68 -11.21 -11.23
N ARG A 203 -8.53 -10.53 -11.22
CA ARG A 203 -8.43 -9.07 -11.17
C ARG A 203 -9.02 -8.45 -12.44
N ASN A 204 -9.52 -7.22 -12.35
CA ASN A 204 -10.14 -6.46 -13.44
C ASN A 204 -11.40 -7.09 -14.06
N VAL A 205 -12.03 -8.03 -13.35
CA VAL A 205 -13.32 -8.61 -13.73
C VAL A 205 -14.38 -8.15 -12.73
N SER A 206 -15.53 -7.71 -13.25
CA SER A 206 -16.72 -7.46 -12.46
C SER A 206 -17.54 -8.73 -12.37
N TYR A 207 -17.88 -9.15 -11.17
CA TYR A 207 -18.72 -10.31 -10.90
C TYR A 207 -20.08 -9.86 -10.39
N THR A 208 -21.12 -10.56 -10.77
CA THR A 208 -22.43 -10.47 -10.15
C THR A 208 -22.45 -11.20 -8.81
N GLU A 209 -23.41 -10.85 -7.94
CA GLU A 209 -23.62 -11.58 -6.68
C GLU A 209 -23.78 -13.09 -6.90
N ALA A 210 -24.51 -13.48 -7.95
CA ALA A 210 -24.74 -14.87 -8.30
C ALA A 210 -23.45 -15.61 -8.69
N GLU A 211 -22.57 -14.95 -9.44
CA GLU A 211 -21.27 -15.51 -9.84
C GLU A 211 -20.33 -15.66 -8.64
N VAL A 212 -20.25 -14.66 -7.78
CA VAL A 212 -19.48 -14.74 -6.52
C VAL A 212 -20.01 -15.89 -5.66
N ASN A 213 -21.33 -15.98 -5.48
CA ASN A 213 -21.95 -17.05 -4.70
C ASN A 213 -21.68 -18.43 -5.28
N LYS A 214 -21.67 -18.57 -6.60
CA LYS A 214 -21.35 -19.84 -7.26
C LYS A 214 -19.92 -20.30 -6.95
N VAL A 215 -18.96 -19.38 -7.01
CA VAL A 215 -17.56 -19.67 -6.67
C VAL A 215 -17.44 -20.02 -5.18
N LEU A 216 -18.04 -19.23 -4.30
CA LEU A 216 -17.93 -19.43 -2.86
C LEU A 216 -18.68 -20.67 -2.36
N LYS A 217 -19.80 -21.06 -2.98
CA LYS A 217 -20.53 -22.30 -2.65
C LYS A 217 -19.68 -23.55 -2.88
N ARG A 218 -18.86 -23.56 -3.94
CA ARG A 218 -17.91 -24.66 -4.18
C ARG A 218 -16.88 -24.77 -3.06
N ILE A 219 -16.53 -23.65 -2.45
CA ILE A 219 -15.50 -23.58 -1.41
C ILE A 219 -16.12 -23.87 -0.04
N TYR A 220 -17.25 -23.27 0.31
CA TYR A 220 -17.87 -23.46 1.62
C TYR A 220 -19.39 -23.34 1.52
N GLU A 221 -20.05 -24.43 1.15
CA GLU A 221 -21.50 -24.46 0.97
C GLU A 221 -22.27 -24.11 2.25
N ALA A 222 -21.73 -24.54 3.40
CA ALA A 222 -22.38 -24.38 4.70
C ALA A 222 -22.64 -22.91 5.08
N ASP A 223 -21.71 -21.99 4.76
CA ASP A 223 -21.86 -20.56 5.07
C ASP A 223 -20.99 -19.67 4.15
N TYR A 224 -21.23 -19.78 2.85
CA TYR A 224 -20.61 -18.90 1.85
C TYR A 224 -20.96 -17.40 2.01
N PRO A 225 -22.12 -16.97 2.56
CA PRO A 225 -22.41 -15.56 2.78
C PRO A 225 -21.45 -14.91 3.78
N THR A 226 -21.03 -15.61 4.84
CA THR A 226 -20.04 -15.11 5.80
C THR A 226 -18.69 -14.88 5.14
N ILE A 227 -18.24 -15.78 4.26
CA ILE A 227 -17.00 -15.59 3.50
C ILE A 227 -17.12 -14.36 2.60
N ARG A 228 -18.24 -14.19 1.89
CA ARG A 228 -18.47 -13.04 1.02
C ARG A 228 -18.41 -11.72 1.79
N ARG A 229 -19.03 -11.66 2.98
CA ARG A 229 -18.95 -10.49 3.86
C ARG A 229 -17.52 -10.22 4.30
N ALA A 230 -16.80 -11.25 4.72
CA ALA A 230 -15.40 -11.12 5.12
C ALA A 230 -14.51 -10.66 3.95
N LEU A 231 -14.73 -11.12 2.71
CA LEU A 231 -13.98 -10.62 1.55
C LEU A 231 -14.13 -9.10 1.37
N ILE A 232 -15.30 -8.54 1.70
CA ILE A 232 -15.55 -7.10 1.64
C ILE A 232 -14.99 -6.39 2.87
N GLU A 233 -15.32 -6.87 4.07
CA GLU A 233 -14.93 -6.26 5.35
C GLU A 233 -13.40 -6.17 5.50
N TYR A 234 -12.66 -7.15 4.96
CA TYR A 234 -11.19 -7.17 4.98
C TYR A 234 -10.55 -6.56 3.74
N GLY A 235 -11.33 -5.96 2.83
CA GLY A 235 -10.81 -5.21 1.69
C GLY A 235 -10.20 -6.04 0.57
N PHE A 236 -10.56 -7.32 0.44
CA PHE A 236 -10.18 -8.16 -0.71
C PHE A 236 -11.09 -7.91 -1.93
N MET A 237 -12.34 -7.53 -1.69
CA MET A 237 -13.29 -7.16 -2.74
C MET A 237 -14.07 -5.89 -2.36
N ASP A 238 -14.38 -5.06 -3.34
CA ASP A 238 -15.38 -4.01 -3.20
C ASP A 238 -16.71 -4.48 -3.82
N ARG A 239 -17.79 -3.85 -3.38
CA ARG A 239 -19.14 -4.03 -3.95
C ARG A 239 -19.78 -2.69 -4.26
N SER A 240 -20.65 -2.66 -5.27
CA SER A 240 -21.52 -1.52 -5.55
C SER A 240 -22.59 -1.36 -4.45
N ASN A 241 -23.12 -0.14 -4.31
CA ASN A 241 -24.13 0.19 -3.28
C ASN A 241 -25.43 -0.61 -3.44
N ASP A 242 -25.76 -0.98 -4.68
CA ASP A 242 -26.91 -1.82 -5.03
C ASP A 242 -26.61 -3.33 -4.90
N CYS A 243 -25.41 -3.70 -4.44
CA CYS A 243 -24.93 -5.08 -4.29
C CYS A 243 -24.94 -5.90 -5.59
N GLN A 244 -25.04 -5.28 -6.76
CA GLN A 244 -25.09 -5.99 -8.03
C GLN A 244 -23.71 -6.37 -8.57
N ILE A 245 -22.70 -5.57 -8.26
CA ILE A 245 -21.36 -5.69 -8.84
C ILE A 245 -20.34 -5.85 -7.72
N TYR A 246 -19.50 -6.87 -7.85
CA TYR A 246 -18.37 -7.17 -6.98
C TYR A 246 -17.07 -7.09 -7.80
N ARG A 247 -16.02 -6.49 -7.24
CA ARG A 247 -14.72 -6.34 -7.90
C ARG A 247 -13.60 -6.66 -6.91
N VAL A 248 -12.54 -7.30 -7.39
CA VAL A 248 -11.32 -7.46 -6.59
C VAL A 248 -10.73 -6.07 -6.35
N LYS A 249 -10.41 -5.76 -5.09
CA LYS A 249 -9.84 -4.46 -4.70
C LYS A 249 -8.34 -4.44 -5.00
N GLU A 250 -7.85 -3.33 -5.56
CA GLU A 250 -6.42 -3.08 -5.80
C GLU A 250 -5.69 -2.71 -4.50
#